data_AF-A0A497FTM8-F1
#
_entry.id   AF-A0A497FTM8-F1
#
_cell.length_a   1.000
_cell.length_b   1.000
_cell.length_c   1.000
_cell.angle_alpha   90.00
_cell.angle_beta   90.00
_cell.angle_gamma   90.00
#
_symmetry.space_group_name_H-M   'P 1'
#
loop_
_entity.id
_entity.type
_entity.pdbx_description
1 polymer ?
#
loop_
_entity_poly.entity_id
_entity_poly.type
_entity_poly.pdbx_seq_one_letter_code
_entity_poly.pdbx_strand_id
1 'polypeptide(L)'
;MQSALKVFFPELYARKKPSDLDQALRLLVDGLDSMRRELQRLREERKVSPEATGETLREERPDAQRIKARLRKLSEKEVEALKLALMGFCTVNSLLREMKIEWREADALLSRLHDKGFLDVLRVKPSREPRGFPVFFPSPYGEVASEVLFGKPWGLIHAEVLKERGAYMDNLKLIREAEVRLKHAGYRVVTELEDPSECTFKWSGGSHRADLAVYAFDKAGREVKVFLECESMSNPLSQVEKMLDAHYEQFKKIFVV
;
A
#
# COMPACT_ATOMS: atom_id res chain seq x y z
N MET A 1 7.87 5.64 -18.40
CA MET A 1 6.99 4.52 -18.02
C MET A 1 6.52 4.80 -16.60
N GLN A 2 5.24 5.15 -16.43
CA GLN A 2 4.63 5.48 -15.14
C GLN A 2 3.96 4.23 -14.55
N SER A 3 4.32 3.87 -13.33
CA SER A 3 3.62 2.86 -12.54
C SER A 3 2.62 3.58 -11.62
N ALA A 4 1.44 3.92 -12.13
CA ALA A 4 0.35 4.41 -11.31
C ALA A 4 -0.32 3.23 -10.61
N LEU A 5 -0.48 3.29 -9.29
CA LEU A 5 -1.27 2.31 -8.53
C LEU A 5 -2.75 2.48 -8.94
N LYS A 6 -3.20 1.63 -9.86
CA LYS A 6 -4.58 1.65 -10.37
C LYS A 6 -5.48 0.85 -9.43
N VAL A 7 -6.06 1.53 -8.44
CA VAL A 7 -7.22 1.00 -7.71
C VAL A 7 -8.40 0.98 -8.70
N PHE A 8 -9.04 -0.17 -8.89
CA PHE A 8 -10.07 -0.38 -9.91
C PHE A 8 -11.21 -1.22 -9.34
N PHE A 9 -12.46 -0.78 -9.55
CA PHE A 9 -13.70 -1.43 -9.08
C PHE A 9 -14.44 -2.07 -10.27
N PRO A 10 -14.13 -3.33 -10.64
CA PRO A 10 -14.55 -3.91 -11.92
C PRO A 10 -16.07 -4.03 -12.06
N GLU A 11 -16.75 -4.35 -10.97
CA GLU A 11 -18.20 -4.57 -10.96
C GLU A 11 -18.98 -3.27 -11.15
N LEU A 12 -18.55 -2.18 -10.51
CA LEU A 12 -19.12 -0.84 -10.66
C LEU A 12 -18.98 -0.32 -12.10
N TYR A 13 -17.82 -0.54 -12.72
CA TYR A 13 -17.57 -0.17 -14.12
C TYR A 13 -18.37 -1.00 -15.12
N ALA A 14 -18.51 -2.30 -14.89
CA ALA A 14 -19.30 -3.18 -15.76
C ALA A 14 -20.80 -2.83 -15.73
N ARG A 15 -21.31 -2.40 -14.57
CA ARG A 15 -22.72 -2.06 -14.36
C ARG A 15 -23.07 -0.67 -14.89
N LYS A 16 -22.21 0.32 -14.64
CA LYS A 16 -22.48 1.74 -14.96
C LYS A 16 -21.92 2.19 -16.31
N LYS A 17 -20.98 1.43 -16.90
CA LYS A 17 -20.44 1.60 -18.26
C LYS A 17 -20.09 3.07 -18.58
N PRO A 18 -19.14 3.68 -17.85
CA PRO A 18 -18.77 5.08 -18.09
C PRO A 18 -18.25 5.26 -19.51
N SER A 19 -18.79 6.25 -20.22
CA SER A 19 -18.43 6.55 -21.61
C SER A 19 -17.20 7.45 -21.74
N ASP A 20 -16.79 8.10 -20.65
CA ASP A 20 -15.69 9.06 -20.62
C ASP A 20 -14.89 9.00 -19.32
N LEU A 21 -13.75 9.69 -19.32
CA LEU A 21 -12.79 9.69 -18.22
C LEU A 21 -13.36 10.34 -16.95
N ASP A 22 -14.25 11.32 -17.06
CA ASP A 22 -14.83 11.98 -15.89
C ASP A 22 -15.83 11.07 -15.17
N GLN A 23 -16.67 10.37 -15.94
CA GLN A 23 -17.57 9.34 -15.41
C GLN A 23 -16.81 8.15 -14.81
N ALA A 24 -15.71 7.75 -15.43
CA ALA A 24 -14.83 6.73 -14.89
C ALA A 24 -14.25 7.16 -13.54
N LEU A 25 -13.70 8.38 -13.44
CA LEU A 25 -13.16 8.91 -12.18
C LEU A 25 -14.22 9.02 -11.09
N ARG A 26 -15.44 9.46 -11.43
CA ARG A 26 -16.57 9.49 -10.48
C ARG A 26 -16.95 8.11 -9.97
N LEU A 27 -17.00 7.09 -10.84
CA LEU A 27 -17.25 5.70 -10.43
C LEU A 27 -16.18 5.14 -9.50
N LEU A 28 -14.93 5.58 -9.70
CA LEU A 28 -13.81 5.18 -8.88
C LEU A 28 -13.87 5.85 -7.49
N VAL A 29 -14.26 7.13 -7.45
CA VAL A 29 -14.56 7.86 -6.20
C VAL A 29 -15.77 7.24 -5.48
N ASP A 30 -16.86 6.94 -6.18
CA ASP A 30 -18.04 6.28 -5.63
C ASP A 30 -17.71 4.89 -5.07
N GLY A 31 -16.83 4.14 -5.75
CA GLY A 31 -16.35 2.83 -5.28
C GLY A 31 -15.50 2.94 -4.01
N LEU A 32 -14.61 3.94 -3.95
CA LEU A 32 -13.83 4.25 -2.75
C LEU A 32 -14.74 4.69 -1.59
N ASP A 33 -15.75 5.53 -1.85
CA ASP A 33 -16.71 5.98 -0.84
C ASP A 33 -17.64 4.85 -0.38
N SER A 34 -17.96 3.90 -1.25
CA SER A 34 -18.71 2.69 -0.89
C SER A 34 -17.88 1.78 0.01
N MET A 35 -16.62 1.50 -0.37
CA MET A 35 -15.68 0.76 0.48
C MET A 35 -15.47 1.44 1.83
N ARG A 36 -15.31 2.77 1.83
CA ARG A 36 -15.16 3.54 3.05
C ARG A 36 -16.39 3.40 3.95
N ARG A 37 -17.60 3.52 3.39
CA ARG A 37 -18.85 3.32 4.13
C ARG A 37 -19.02 1.89 4.63
N GLU A 38 -18.59 0.90 3.87
CA GLU A 38 -18.64 -0.51 4.27
C GLU A 38 -17.64 -0.82 5.40
N LEU A 39 -16.43 -0.27 5.32
CA LEU A 39 -15.45 -0.29 6.42
C LEU A 39 -15.98 0.43 7.66
N GLN A 40 -16.67 1.56 7.49
CA GLN A 40 -17.28 2.32 8.58
C GLN A 40 -18.45 1.58 9.21
N ARG A 41 -19.28 0.91 8.40
CA ARG A 41 -20.37 0.05 8.84
C ARG A 41 -19.86 -1.20 9.55
N LEU A 42 -18.78 -1.83 9.07
CA LEU A 42 -18.11 -2.94 9.77
C LEU A 42 -17.50 -2.48 11.11
N ARG A 43 -17.01 -1.23 11.19
CA ARG A 43 -16.57 -0.60 12.45
C ARG A 43 -17.73 -0.31 13.40
N GLU A 44 -18.91 0.05 12.88
CA GLU A 44 -20.13 0.29 13.67
C GLU A 44 -20.80 -1.02 14.11
N GLU A 45 -20.89 -2.03 13.25
CA GLU A 45 -21.37 -3.37 13.61
C GLU A 45 -20.47 -4.02 14.69
N ARG A 46 -19.17 -3.70 14.71
CA ARG A 46 -18.27 -4.06 15.83
C ARG A 46 -18.51 -3.26 17.12
N LYS A 47 -19.10 -2.06 17.06
CA LYS A 47 -19.49 -1.26 18.24
C LYS A 47 -20.80 -1.72 18.87
N VAL A 48 -21.69 -2.39 18.12
CA VAL A 48 -23.04 -2.78 18.58
C VAL A 48 -23.04 -4.08 19.38
N SER A 49 -21.91 -4.79 19.50
CA SER A 49 -21.71 -5.86 20.48
C SER A 49 -21.21 -5.25 21.80
N PRO A 50 -22.07 -4.99 22.80
CA PRO A 50 -21.66 -4.29 24.00
C PRO A 50 -21.30 -5.31 25.06
N GLU A 51 -20.02 -5.39 25.41
CA GLU A 51 -19.57 -5.60 26.79
C GLU A 51 -18.04 -5.50 26.82
N ALA A 52 -17.56 -4.32 27.23
CA ALA A 52 -16.46 -4.11 28.18
C ALA A 52 -15.75 -2.79 27.87
N THR A 53 -15.95 -1.85 28.80
CA THR A 53 -14.98 -0.84 29.28
C THR A 53 -14.35 0.10 28.27
N GLY A 54 -14.63 1.40 28.48
CA GLY A 54 -13.96 2.50 27.82
C GLY A 54 -12.45 2.43 27.99
N GLU A 55 -11.78 2.00 26.93
CA GLU A 55 -10.38 2.29 26.68
C GLU A 55 -10.29 2.87 25.25
N THR A 56 -9.54 3.95 25.14
CA THR A 56 -9.13 4.56 23.88
C THR A 56 -8.77 3.49 22.84
N LEU A 57 -9.47 3.51 21.70
CA LEU A 57 -9.28 2.64 20.54
C LEU A 57 -7.86 2.79 19.97
N ARG A 58 -6.89 2.13 20.60
CA ARG A 58 -5.70 1.61 19.93
C ARG A 58 -6.19 0.40 19.13
N GLU A 59 -5.89 0.35 17.84
CA GLU A 59 -5.99 -0.91 17.11
C GLU A 59 -5.17 -1.95 17.88
N GLU A 60 -5.84 -2.95 18.47
CA GLU A 60 -5.16 -4.01 19.21
C GLU A 60 -4.31 -4.80 18.22
N ARG A 61 -3.03 -4.42 18.15
CA ARG A 61 -1.99 -5.18 17.46
C ARG A 61 -2.14 -6.66 17.84
N PRO A 62 -2.15 -7.58 16.87
CA PRO A 62 -2.33 -8.99 17.15
C PRO A 62 -1.38 -9.51 18.23
N ASP A 63 -1.91 -10.29 19.18
CA ASP A 63 -1.12 -10.89 20.26
C ASP A 63 -0.04 -11.83 19.70
N ALA A 64 1.22 -11.53 20.03
CA ALA A 64 2.39 -12.27 19.56
C ALA A 64 2.43 -13.74 20.04
N GLN A 65 1.95 -14.06 21.25
CA GLN A 65 1.84 -15.43 21.74
C GLN A 65 0.80 -16.22 20.94
N ARG A 66 -0.35 -15.59 20.65
CA ARG A 66 -1.37 -16.19 19.79
C ARG A 66 -0.86 -16.43 18.38
N ILE A 67 -0.06 -15.51 17.83
CA ILE A 67 0.58 -15.67 16.53
C ILE A 67 1.60 -16.81 16.55
N LYS A 68 2.43 -16.90 17.58
CA LYS A 68 3.37 -18.01 17.77
C LYS A 68 2.66 -19.37 17.79
N ALA A 69 1.50 -19.45 18.45
CA ALA A 69 0.68 -20.67 18.45
C ALA A 69 0.08 -20.99 17.06
N ARG A 70 -0.32 -19.98 16.28
CA ARG A 70 -0.80 -20.16 14.90
C ARG A 70 0.32 -20.61 13.95
N LEU A 71 1.52 -20.05 14.09
CA LEU A 71 2.70 -20.43 13.29
C LEU A 71 3.09 -21.89 13.51
N ARG A 72 2.97 -22.41 14.73
CA ARG A 72 3.21 -23.83 15.05
C ARG A 72 2.25 -24.80 14.34
N LYS A 73 1.11 -24.32 13.84
CA LYS A 73 0.14 -25.12 13.08
C LYS A 73 0.42 -25.14 11.57
N LEU A 74 1.40 -24.36 11.12
CA LEU A 74 1.83 -24.36 9.72
C LEU A 74 2.77 -25.54 9.48
N SER A 75 2.67 -26.12 8.29
CA SER A 75 3.68 -27.08 7.81
C SER A 75 5.02 -26.37 7.57
N GLU A 76 6.13 -27.11 7.55
CA GLU A 76 7.46 -26.55 7.28
C GLU A 76 7.50 -25.77 5.95
N LYS A 77 6.87 -26.32 4.90
CA LYS A 77 6.75 -25.63 3.60
C LYS A 77 5.97 -24.32 3.68
N GLU A 78 4.92 -24.26 4.50
CA GLU A 78 4.15 -23.03 4.70
C GLU A 78 4.92 -22.00 5.51
N VAL A 79 5.68 -22.41 6.51
CA VAL A 79 6.57 -21.52 7.26
C VAL A 79 7.62 -20.92 6.32
N GLU A 80 8.24 -21.74 5.47
CA GLU A 80 9.25 -21.28 4.52
C GLU A 80 8.64 -20.34 3.47
N ALA A 81 7.47 -20.68 2.91
CA ALA A 81 6.77 -19.81 1.98
C ALA A 81 6.38 -18.46 2.62
N LEU A 82 5.96 -18.49 3.90
CA LEU A 82 5.64 -17.28 4.65
C LEU A 82 6.89 -16.42 4.85
N LYS A 83 8.02 -17.01 5.25
CA LYS A 83 9.29 -16.28 5.39
C LYS A 83 9.69 -15.58 4.09
N LEU A 84 9.63 -16.28 2.96
CA LEU A 84 9.94 -15.71 1.65
C LEU A 84 8.97 -14.59 1.27
N ALA A 85 7.66 -14.77 1.50
CA ALA A 85 6.68 -13.71 1.26
C ALA A 85 6.96 -12.46 2.11
N LEU A 86 7.31 -12.62 3.39
CA LEU A 86 7.69 -11.53 4.29
C LEU A 86 9.00 -10.84 3.86
N MET A 87 9.91 -11.57 3.22
CA MET A 87 11.13 -11.02 2.60
C MET A 87 10.90 -10.32 1.25
N GLY A 88 9.65 -10.23 0.78
CA GLY A 88 9.31 -9.53 -0.46
C GLY A 88 9.21 -10.43 -1.69
N PHE A 89 9.26 -11.76 -1.56
CA PHE A 89 8.95 -12.69 -2.65
C PHE A 89 7.43 -12.90 -2.80
N CYS A 90 6.73 -11.79 -3.04
CA CYS A 90 5.27 -11.62 -2.94
C CYS A 90 4.45 -12.17 -4.11
N THR A 91 5.03 -12.85 -5.10
CA THR A 91 4.30 -13.38 -6.26
C THR A 91 4.48 -14.88 -6.38
N VAL A 92 3.55 -15.57 -7.05
CA VAL A 92 3.69 -17.00 -7.38
C VAL A 92 5.01 -17.25 -8.12
N ASN A 93 5.36 -16.37 -9.07
CA ASN A 93 6.59 -16.47 -9.86
C ASN A 93 7.88 -16.22 -9.08
N SER A 94 7.85 -15.38 -8.05
CA SER A 94 9.00 -15.22 -7.17
C SER A 94 9.15 -16.42 -6.24
N LEU A 95 8.05 -16.90 -5.67
CA LEU A 95 8.07 -18.02 -4.73
C LEU A 95 8.51 -19.33 -5.40
N LEU A 96 7.99 -19.62 -6.60
CA LEU A 96 8.36 -20.84 -7.33
C LEU A 96 9.86 -20.87 -7.67
N ARG A 97 10.46 -19.70 -7.94
CA ARG A 97 11.90 -19.59 -8.27
C ARG A 97 12.77 -19.84 -7.04
N GLU A 98 12.42 -19.25 -5.91
CA GLU A 98 13.20 -19.40 -4.68
C GLU A 98 13.07 -20.80 -4.08
N MET A 99 11.85 -21.34 -4.01
CA MET A 99 11.61 -22.66 -3.44
C MET A 99 11.89 -23.81 -4.42
N LYS A 100 12.10 -23.51 -5.71
CA LYS A 100 12.27 -24.50 -6.79
C LYS A 100 11.12 -25.50 -6.85
N ILE A 101 9.90 -24.97 -6.83
CA ILE A 101 8.64 -25.75 -6.84
C ILE A 101 7.80 -25.42 -8.07
N GLU A 102 6.79 -26.25 -8.31
CA GLU A 102 5.84 -26.04 -9.40
C GLU A 102 4.90 -24.87 -9.14
N TRP A 103 4.42 -24.22 -10.21
CA TRP A 103 3.52 -23.07 -10.12
C TRP A 103 2.28 -23.36 -9.28
N ARG A 104 1.66 -24.54 -9.45
CA ARG A 104 0.46 -24.95 -8.70
C ARG A 104 0.75 -25.09 -7.20
N GLU A 105 1.95 -25.52 -6.84
CA GLU A 105 2.35 -25.66 -5.44
C GLU A 105 2.59 -24.29 -4.81
N ALA A 106 3.28 -23.39 -5.51
CA ALA A 106 3.52 -22.02 -5.06
C ALA A 106 2.20 -21.24 -4.89
N ASP A 107 1.29 -21.33 -5.86
CA ASP A 107 -0.03 -20.70 -5.82
C ASP A 107 -0.86 -21.24 -4.64
N ALA A 108 -0.85 -22.55 -4.42
CA ALA A 108 -1.56 -23.17 -3.31
C ALA A 108 -0.95 -22.80 -1.93
N LEU A 109 0.37 -22.67 -1.82
CA LEU A 109 1.02 -22.23 -0.58
C LEU A 109 0.63 -20.80 -0.21
N LEU A 110 0.72 -19.87 -1.16
CA LEU A 110 0.36 -18.47 -0.94
C LEU A 110 -1.13 -18.31 -0.64
N SER A 111 -1.99 -19.02 -1.36
CA SER A 111 -3.43 -19.02 -1.12
C SER A 111 -3.78 -19.55 0.28
N ARG A 112 -3.17 -20.67 0.72
CA ARG A 112 -3.39 -21.17 2.09
C ARG A 112 -2.92 -20.19 3.16
N LEU A 113 -1.80 -19.50 2.95
CA LEU A 113 -1.30 -18.50 3.89
C LEU A 113 -2.22 -17.27 3.96
N HIS A 114 -2.81 -16.88 2.82
CA HIS A 114 -3.86 -15.87 2.76
C HIS A 114 -5.12 -16.32 3.50
N ASP A 115 -5.62 -17.53 3.23
CA ASP A 115 -6.84 -18.06 3.86
C ASP A 115 -6.67 -18.24 5.38
N LYS A 116 -5.44 -18.54 5.82
CA LYS A 116 -5.06 -18.57 7.23
C LYS A 116 -4.86 -17.18 7.84
N GLY A 117 -5.04 -16.11 7.06
CA GLY A 117 -4.99 -14.72 7.49
C GLY A 117 -3.60 -14.25 7.88
N PHE A 118 -2.53 -14.76 7.25
CA PHE A 118 -1.18 -14.23 7.39
C PHE A 118 -0.83 -13.25 6.27
N LEU A 119 -1.38 -13.47 5.08
CA LEU A 119 -1.16 -12.63 3.91
C LEU A 119 -2.48 -12.00 3.45
N ASP A 120 -2.38 -10.79 2.93
CA ASP A 120 -3.42 -10.16 2.11
C ASP A 120 -3.00 -10.22 0.64
N VAL A 121 -3.97 -10.10 -0.27
CA VAL A 121 -3.73 -10.21 -1.71
C VAL A 121 -4.23 -8.99 -2.47
N LEU A 122 -3.34 -8.40 -3.28
CA LEU A 122 -3.66 -7.35 -4.23
C LEU A 122 -3.53 -7.89 -5.64
N ARG A 123 -4.53 -7.67 -6.49
CA ARG A 123 -4.46 -8.08 -7.89
C ARG A 123 -3.96 -6.94 -8.77
N VAL A 124 -2.74 -7.08 -9.29
CA VAL A 124 -2.11 -6.08 -10.16
C VAL A 124 -2.44 -6.38 -11.61
N LYS A 125 -3.06 -5.42 -12.31
CA LYS A 125 -3.41 -5.52 -13.73
C LYS A 125 -2.50 -4.63 -14.59
N PRO A 126 -1.40 -5.15 -15.13
CA PRO A 126 -0.57 -4.39 -16.06
C PRO A 126 -1.32 -4.18 -17.38
N SER A 127 -0.98 -3.12 -18.11
CA SER A 127 -1.65 -2.74 -19.37
C SER A 127 -1.65 -3.82 -20.45
N ARG A 128 -0.72 -4.77 -20.38
CA ARG A 128 -0.58 -5.89 -21.33
C ARG A 128 -1.23 -7.20 -20.84
N GLU A 129 -1.69 -7.27 -19.59
CA GLU A 129 -2.28 -8.49 -19.02
C GLU A 129 -3.61 -8.17 -18.31
N PRO A 130 -4.74 -8.20 -19.04
CA PRO A 130 -6.03 -7.74 -18.51
C PRO A 130 -6.56 -8.60 -17.35
N ARG A 131 -6.10 -9.85 -17.24
CA ARG A 131 -6.45 -10.77 -16.13
C ARG A 131 -5.76 -10.39 -14.81
N GLY A 132 -4.61 -9.71 -14.89
CA GLY A 132 -3.76 -9.38 -13.75
C GLY A 132 -3.22 -10.59 -13.00
N PHE A 133 -2.27 -10.36 -12.11
CA PHE A 133 -1.67 -11.37 -11.27
C PHE A 133 -1.77 -10.99 -9.78
N PRO A 134 -1.86 -11.98 -8.87
CA PRO A 134 -1.89 -11.72 -7.44
C PRO A 134 -0.50 -11.34 -6.92
N VAL A 135 -0.47 -10.36 -6.02
CA VAL A 135 0.68 -9.95 -5.22
C VAL A 135 0.27 -10.07 -3.77
N PHE A 136 0.98 -10.89 -3.02
CA PHE A 136 0.72 -11.21 -1.63
C PHE A 136 1.60 -10.38 -0.72
N PHE A 137 1.02 -9.72 0.27
CA PHE A 137 1.75 -8.89 1.24
C PHE A 137 1.31 -9.27 2.66
N PRO A 138 2.08 -8.92 3.69
CA PRO A 138 1.73 -9.30 5.05
C PRO A 138 0.43 -8.59 5.47
N SER A 139 -0.50 -9.37 6.02
CA SER A 139 -1.60 -8.82 6.82
C SER A 139 -1.07 -8.32 8.17
N PRO A 140 -1.88 -7.65 9.02
CA PRO A 140 -1.45 -7.30 10.39
C PRO A 140 -0.93 -8.50 11.20
N TYR A 141 -1.49 -9.70 10.97
CA TYR A 141 -0.99 -10.93 11.59
C TYR A 141 0.33 -11.41 10.98
N GLY A 142 0.55 -11.16 9.69
CA GLY A 142 1.80 -11.42 8.98
C GLY A 142 2.94 -10.51 9.46
N GLU A 143 2.65 -9.25 9.75
CA GLU A 143 3.63 -8.31 10.32
C GLU A 143 4.09 -8.78 11.71
N VAL A 144 3.18 -9.19 12.57
CA VAL A 144 3.55 -9.78 13.88
C VAL A 144 4.26 -11.12 13.69
N ALA A 145 3.88 -11.92 12.68
CA ALA A 145 4.60 -13.15 12.37
C ALA A 145 6.05 -12.90 11.95
N SER A 146 6.33 -11.79 11.27
CA SER A 146 7.70 -11.36 10.93
C SER A 146 8.56 -11.22 12.19
N GLU A 147 8.03 -10.57 13.21
CA GLU A 147 8.75 -10.38 14.47
C GLU A 147 9.00 -11.70 15.19
N VAL A 148 8.04 -12.62 15.15
CA VAL A 148 8.19 -13.94 15.76
C VAL A 148 9.20 -14.80 15.01
N LEU A 149 9.21 -14.75 13.68
CA LEU A 149 10.06 -15.61 12.82
C LEU A 149 11.49 -15.09 12.69
N PHE A 150 11.68 -13.77 12.68
CA PHE A 150 12.96 -13.13 12.38
C PHE A 150 13.48 -12.21 13.50
N GLY A 151 12.68 -11.97 14.54
CA GLY A 151 13.03 -11.01 15.60
C GLY A 151 13.00 -9.54 15.13
N LYS A 152 12.40 -9.25 13.97
CA LYS A 152 12.40 -7.92 13.34
C LYS A 152 11.02 -7.57 12.77
N PRO A 153 10.61 -6.28 12.83
CA PRO A 153 9.41 -5.83 12.14
C PRO A 153 9.57 -5.98 10.63
N TRP A 154 8.46 -6.27 9.94
CA TRP A 154 8.48 -6.57 8.50
C TRP A 154 9.17 -5.51 7.65
N GLY A 155 8.88 -4.23 7.88
CA GLY A 155 9.50 -3.13 7.12
C GLY A 155 11.03 -3.12 7.19
N LEU A 156 11.61 -3.52 8.32
CA LEU A 156 13.07 -3.61 8.47
C LEU A 156 13.64 -4.77 7.64
N ILE A 157 13.00 -5.93 7.67
CA ILE A 157 13.43 -7.11 6.88
C ILE A 157 13.35 -6.79 5.40
N HIS A 158 12.23 -6.21 4.98
CA HIS A 158 12.03 -5.90 3.58
C HIS A 158 13.07 -4.91 3.07
N ALA A 159 13.38 -3.87 3.85
CA ALA A 159 14.45 -2.94 3.52
C ALA A 159 15.83 -3.60 3.44
N GLU A 160 16.17 -4.48 4.39
CA GLU A 160 17.44 -5.24 4.37
C GLU A 160 17.56 -6.09 3.10
N VAL A 161 16.52 -6.85 2.76
CA VAL A 161 16.50 -7.71 1.56
C VAL A 161 16.58 -6.89 0.27
N LEU A 162 15.90 -5.75 0.22
CA LEU A 162 16.00 -4.84 -0.93
C LEU A 162 17.43 -4.27 -1.07
N LYS A 163 18.11 -3.97 0.04
CA LYS A 163 19.51 -3.49 0.02
C LYS A 163 20.45 -4.56 -0.51
N GLU A 164 20.32 -5.79 -0.02
CA GLU A 164 21.12 -6.94 -0.48
C GLU A 164 20.97 -7.18 -1.99
N ARG A 165 19.78 -6.93 -2.54
CA ARG A 165 19.51 -7.09 -3.98
C ARG A 165 19.88 -5.88 -4.84
N GLY A 166 20.39 -4.81 -4.23
CA GLY A 166 20.65 -3.54 -4.92
C GLY A 166 19.38 -2.88 -5.49
N ALA A 167 18.21 -3.26 -4.96
CA ALA A 167 16.90 -2.74 -5.37
C ALA A 167 16.34 -1.70 -4.38
N TYR A 168 17.01 -1.50 -3.24
CA TYR A 168 16.66 -0.47 -2.28
C TYR A 168 17.08 0.91 -2.78
N MET A 169 16.15 1.86 -2.66
CA MET A 169 16.41 3.27 -2.86
C MET A 169 16.01 3.98 -1.57
N ASP A 170 16.94 4.72 -0.98
CA ASP A 170 16.61 5.57 0.17
C ASP A 170 15.71 6.74 -0.25
N ASN A 171 14.95 7.29 0.70
CA ASN A 171 14.02 8.40 0.44
C ASN A 171 14.71 9.59 -0.24
N LEU A 172 15.91 9.98 0.22
CA LEU A 172 16.62 11.11 -0.36
C LEU A 172 16.92 10.90 -1.85
N LYS A 173 17.41 9.72 -2.19
CA LYS A 173 17.67 9.33 -3.58
C LYS A 173 16.39 9.24 -4.40
N LEU A 174 15.30 8.73 -3.83
CA LEU A 174 13.99 8.64 -4.49
C LEU A 174 13.43 10.04 -4.81
N ILE A 175 13.48 10.97 -3.84
CA ILE A 175 13.07 12.37 -4.00
C ILE A 175 13.87 13.02 -5.13
N ARG A 176 15.20 12.83 -5.15
CA ARG A 176 16.06 13.39 -6.21
C ARG A 176 15.78 12.80 -7.60
N GLU A 177 15.59 11.49 -7.70
CA GLU A 177 15.24 10.84 -8.96
C GLU A 177 13.87 11.31 -9.49
N ALA A 178 12.89 11.44 -8.60
CA ALA A 178 11.57 11.96 -8.93
C ALA A 178 11.64 13.43 -9.39
N GLU A 179 12.36 14.27 -8.65
CA GLU A 179 12.63 15.68 -8.99
C GLU A 179 13.21 15.81 -10.40
N VAL A 180 14.30 15.09 -10.70
CA VAL A 180 14.97 15.13 -12.01
C VAL A 180 14.02 14.71 -13.14
N ARG A 181 13.28 13.62 -12.95
CA ARG A 181 12.34 13.11 -13.96
C ARG A 181 11.20 14.09 -14.24
N LEU A 182 10.65 14.71 -13.20
CA LEU A 182 9.57 15.68 -13.34
C LEU A 182 10.06 16.98 -13.98
N LYS A 183 11.26 17.47 -13.62
CA LYS A 183 11.89 18.62 -14.28
C LYS A 183 12.17 18.33 -15.76
N HIS A 184 12.67 17.14 -16.10
CA HIS A 184 12.85 16.72 -17.50
C HIS A 184 11.54 16.61 -18.28
N ALA A 185 10.43 16.32 -17.61
CA ALA A 185 9.09 16.33 -18.21
C ALA A 185 8.50 17.76 -18.36
N GLY A 186 9.26 18.80 -17.99
CA GLY A 186 8.88 20.20 -18.14
C GLY A 186 8.09 20.79 -16.98
N TYR A 187 7.95 20.05 -15.86
CA TYR A 187 7.28 20.58 -14.68
C TYR A 187 8.21 21.46 -13.85
N ARG A 188 7.64 22.50 -13.24
CA ARG A 188 8.31 23.21 -12.14
C ARG A 188 8.11 22.40 -10.86
N VAL A 189 9.20 22.07 -10.19
CA VAL A 189 9.22 21.19 -9.01
C VAL A 189 10.04 21.85 -7.91
N VAL A 190 9.48 21.87 -6.70
CA VAL A 190 10.16 22.26 -5.46
C VAL A 190 10.20 21.04 -4.55
N THR A 191 11.34 20.78 -3.93
CA THR A 191 11.51 19.67 -2.98
C THR A 191 11.38 20.17 -1.55
N GLU A 192 11.02 19.31 -0.59
CA GLU A 192 11.03 19.70 0.83
C GLU A 192 12.42 20.08 1.34
N LEU A 193 13.48 19.63 0.66
CA LEU A 193 14.87 19.95 0.96
C LEU A 193 15.26 21.36 0.50
N GLU A 194 14.58 21.86 -0.54
CA GLU A 194 14.82 23.18 -1.12
C GLU A 194 13.97 24.24 -0.40
N ASP A 195 12.66 24.01 -0.32
CA ASP A 195 11.75 24.86 0.43
C ASP A 195 10.65 24.03 1.12
N PRO A 196 10.81 23.74 2.42
CA PRO A 196 9.82 22.99 3.19
C PRO A 196 8.46 23.70 3.28
N SER A 197 8.43 25.03 3.19
CA SER A 197 7.20 25.81 3.31
C SER A 197 6.31 25.65 2.08
N GLU A 198 6.93 25.57 0.91
CA GLU A 198 6.29 25.25 -0.36
C GLU A 198 5.69 23.83 -0.35
N CYS A 199 6.25 22.91 0.42
CA CYS A 199 5.78 21.52 0.47
C CYS A 199 4.80 21.22 1.62
N THR A 200 4.47 22.23 2.43
CA THR A 200 3.57 22.08 3.58
C THR A 200 2.13 22.48 3.25
N PHE A 201 1.16 21.68 3.70
CA PHE A 201 -0.27 22.01 3.61
C PHE A 201 -1.01 21.65 4.90
N LYS A 202 -2.19 22.26 5.09
CA LYS A 202 -3.05 22.03 6.26
C LYS A 202 -4.16 21.04 5.92
N TRP A 203 -4.57 20.27 6.93
CA TRP A 203 -5.71 19.35 6.89
C TRP A 203 -6.30 19.25 8.31
N SER A 204 -7.42 18.56 8.48
CA SER A 204 -8.14 18.47 9.76
C SER A 204 -7.31 17.86 10.89
N GLY A 205 -6.35 16.99 10.57
CA GLY A 205 -5.38 16.41 11.50
C GLY A 205 -4.15 17.28 11.80
N GLY A 206 -4.09 18.52 11.31
CA GLY A 206 -3.01 19.48 11.55
C GLY A 206 -2.32 19.94 10.27
N SER A 207 -0.98 19.86 10.24
CA SER A 207 -0.20 20.11 9.03
C SER A 207 0.48 18.82 8.56
N HIS A 208 0.62 18.72 7.25
CA HIS A 208 1.37 17.66 6.58
C HIS A 208 2.41 18.30 5.67
N ARG A 209 3.57 17.65 5.54
CA ARG A 209 4.63 18.06 4.64
C ARG A 209 4.84 16.93 3.65
N ALA A 210 4.68 17.24 2.37
CA ALA A 210 4.99 16.31 1.31
C ALA A 210 6.45 16.42 0.88
N ASP A 211 6.97 15.40 0.20
CA ASP A 211 8.34 15.40 -0.30
C ASP A 211 8.57 16.38 -1.47
N LEU A 212 7.57 16.55 -2.34
CA LEU A 212 7.63 17.40 -3.52
C LEU A 212 6.36 18.24 -3.69
N ALA A 213 6.54 19.47 -4.17
CA ALA A 213 5.50 20.30 -4.74
C ALA A 213 5.73 20.48 -6.25
N VAL A 214 4.80 19.99 -7.06
CA VAL A 214 4.84 20.03 -8.53
C VAL A 214 3.79 20.98 -9.06
N TYR A 215 4.21 21.91 -9.90
CA TYR A 215 3.31 22.82 -10.59
C TYR A 215 3.00 22.25 -11.98
N ALA A 216 1.74 21.86 -12.18
CA ALA A 216 1.22 21.26 -13.39
C ALA A 216 0.04 22.06 -13.93
N PHE A 217 -0.46 21.75 -15.13
CA PHE A 217 -1.66 22.39 -15.66
C PHE A 217 -2.85 21.43 -15.60
N ASP A 218 -4.01 21.90 -15.11
CA ASP A 218 -5.25 21.14 -15.15
C ASP A 218 -5.84 21.09 -16.57
N LYS A 219 -6.95 20.35 -16.75
CA LYS A 219 -7.63 20.23 -18.05
C LYS A 219 -8.16 21.57 -18.59
N ALA A 220 -8.29 22.58 -17.74
CA ALA A 220 -8.71 23.94 -18.12
C ALA A 220 -7.50 24.85 -18.40
N GLY A 221 -6.27 24.31 -18.40
CA GLY A 221 -5.05 25.07 -18.66
C GLY A 221 -4.62 25.97 -17.50
N ARG A 222 -5.15 25.75 -16.29
CA ARG A 222 -4.77 26.51 -15.09
C ARG A 222 -3.62 25.83 -14.39
N GLU A 223 -2.62 26.61 -13.95
CA GLU A 223 -1.55 26.07 -13.14
C GLU A 223 -2.12 25.63 -11.78
N VAL A 224 -1.83 24.40 -11.39
CA VAL A 224 -2.22 23.76 -10.13
C VAL A 224 -0.99 23.20 -9.44
N LYS A 225 -0.95 23.37 -8.13
CA LYS A 225 0.08 22.80 -7.27
C LYS A 225 -0.37 21.41 -6.81
N VAL A 226 0.46 20.42 -7.10
CA VAL A 226 0.25 19.01 -6.76
C VAL A 226 1.35 18.59 -5.80
N PHE A 227 0.97 18.09 -4.64
CA PHE A 227 1.92 17.54 -3.68
C PHE A 227 2.11 16.04 -3.97
N LEU A 228 3.36 15.60 -3.96
CA LEU A 228 3.74 14.21 -4.20
C LEU A 228 4.57 13.68 -3.04
N GLU A 229 4.36 12.41 -2.74
CA GLU A 229 5.12 11.66 -1.74
C GLU A 229 5.96 10.59 -2.42
N CYS A 230 7.21 10.50 -1.97
CA CYS A 230 8.20 9.55 -2.39
C CYS A 230 8.37 8.50 -1.28
N GLU A 231 7.57 7.44 -1.34
CA GLU A 231 7.58 6.39 -0.32
C GLU A 231 8.56 5.27 -0.72
N SER A 232 9.76 5.24 -0.13
CA SER A 232 10.50 3.98 -0.04
C SER A 232 9.87 3.19 1.12
N MET A 233 9.39 1.95 0.88
CA MET A 233 8.61 1.07 1.79
C MET A 233 9.17 0.87 3.21
N SER A 234 9.36 1.95 3.94
CA SER A 234 10.12 2.07 5.17
C SER A 234 9.33 2.86 6.21
N ASN A 235 8.30 3.62 5.79
CA ASN A 235 7.40 4.26 6.73
C ASN A 235 6.43 3.24 7.33
N PRO A 236 6.13 3.35 8.64
CA PRO A 236 5.07 2.57 9.28
C PRO A 236 3.71 2.83 8.63
N LEU A 237 2.83 1.82 8.63
CA LEU A 237 1.46 1.93 8.11
C LEU A 237 0.70 3.14 8.65
N SER A 238 0.82 3.44 9.94
CA SER A 238 0.16 4.59 10.57
C SER A 238 0.61 5.94 10.00
N GLN A 239 1.88 6.05 9.58
CA GLN A 239 2.39 7.24 8.90
C GLN A 239 1.87 7.32 7.47
N VAL A 240 1.81 6.18 6.77
CA VAL A 240 1.22 6.07 5.44
C VAL A 240 -0.27 6.45 5.47
N GLU A 241 -1.04 5.95 6.44
CA GLU A 241 -2.46 6.30 6.61
C GLU A 241 -2.68 7.79 6.82
N LYS A 242 -1.90 8.41 7.72
CA LYS A 242 -1.95 9.85 7.97
C LYS A 242 -1.67 10.65 6.69
N MET A 243 -0.66 10.23 5.93
CA MET A 243 -0.30 10.84 4.65
C MET A 243 -1.44 10.72 3.63
N LEU A 244 -2.05 9.53 3.52
CA LEU A 244 -3.18 9.28 2.60
C LEU A 244 -4.40 10.12 2.97
N ASP A 245 -4.75 10.21 4.26
CA ASP A 245 -5.86 11.02 4.74
C ASP A 245 -5.64 12.51 4.45
N ALA A 246 -4.44 13.03 4.71
CA ALA A 246 -4.09 14.42 4.43
C ALA A 246 -4.24 14.76 2.94
N HIS A 247 -3.69 13.92 2.06
CA HIS A 247 -3.78 14.13 0.61
C HIS A 247 -5.21 14.01 0.09
N TYR A 248 -5.96 13.02 0.58
CA TYR A 248 -7.35 12.85 0.18
C TYR A 248 -8.23 14.00 0.66
N GLU A 249 -8.07 14.47 1.90
CA GLU A 249 -8.84 15.59 2.42
C GLU A 249 -8.67 16.82 1.54
N GLN A 250 -7.41 17.17 1.26
CA GLN A 250 -7.04 18.42 0.63
C GLN A 250 -7.22 18.41 -0.90
N PHE A 251 -6.94 17.29 -1.56
CA PHE A 251 -6.89 17.22 -3.03
C PHE A 251 -7.95 16.30 -3.64
N LYS A 252 -8.67 15.53 -2.81
CA LYS A 252 -9.58 14.45 -3.24
C LYS A 252 -8.90 13.44 -4.16
N LYS A 253 -7.56 13.39 -4.12
CA LYS A 253 -6.68 12.61 -4.98
C LYS A 253 -5.43 12.26 -4.20
N ILE A 254 -4.88 11.09 -4.50
CA ILE A 254 -3.66 10.58 -3.88
C ILE A 254 -2.67 10.30 -5.01
N PHE A 255 -1.47 10.84 -4.89
CA PHE A 255 -0.36 10.60 -5.81
C PHE A 255 0.81 10.03 -5.02
N VAL A 256 1.07 8.73 -5.20
CA VAL A 256 2.21 8.03 -4.58
C VAL A 256 3.19 7.68 -5.69
N VAL A 257 4.46 8.03 -5.52
CA VAL A 257 5.56 7.77 -6.48
C VAL A 257 6.46 6.66 -5.96
#